data_AF-A0A7C3W1T9-F1
#
_entry.id   AF-A0A7C3W1T9-F1
#
_cell.length_a   1.000
_cell.length_b   1.000
_cell.length_c   1.000
_cell.angle_alpha   90.00
_cell.angle_beta   90.00
_cell.angle_gamma   90.00
#
_symmetry.space_group_name_H-M   'P 1'
#
loop_
_entity.id
_entity.type
_entity.pdbx_description
1 polymer ?
#
loop_
_entity_poly.entity_id
_entity_poly.type
_entity_poly.pdbx_seq_one_letter_code
_entity_poly.pdbx_strand_id
1 'polypeptide(L)' 'EPGVYFPGEFGIRIEDIVVVTASGARTLTGFDRRLVVKA' A
#
# COMPACT_ATOMS: atom_id res chain seq x y z
N GLU A 1 -4.22 -2.70 1.53
CA GLU A 1 -5.04 -1.49 1.79
C GLU A 1 -5.20 -1.09 3.26
N PRO A 2 -4.28 -1.37 4.22
CA PRO A 2 -4.40 -0.80 5.55
C PRO A 2 -4.17 0.72 5.53
N GLY A 3 -4.90 1.44 6.39
CA GLY A 3 -4.74 2.88 6.55
C GLY A 3 -4.84 3.35 7.99
N VAL A 4 -4.18 4.47 8.27
CA VAL A 4 -4.21 5.20 9.54
C VAL A 4 -4.56 6.65 9.24
N TYR A 5 -5.49 7.22 10.01
CA TYR A 5 -6.07 8.54 9.74
C TYR A 5 -6.03 9.40 11.00
N PHE A 6 -5.51 10.62 10.86
CA PHE A 6 -5.45 11.63 11.90
C PHE A 6 -6.42 12.77 11.52
N PRO A 7 -7.62 12.83 12.15
CA PRO A 7 -8.63 13.83 11.79
C PRO A 7 -8.09 15.26 11.89
N GLY A 8 -8.25 16.04 10.81
CA GLY A 8 -7.78 17.43 10.74
C GLY A 8 -6.30 17.59 10.38
N GLU A 9 -5.56 16.50 10.23
CA GLU A 9 -4.13 16.51 9.86
C GLU A 9 -3.90 15.82 8.51
N PHE A 10 -3.72 14.51 8.50
CA PHE A 10 -3.45 13.72 7.30
C PHE A 10 -3.88 12.25 7.45
N GLY A 11 -3.80 11.49 6.37
CA GLY A 11 -4.02 10.05 6.35
C GLY A 11 -2.97 9.34 5.52
N ILE A 12 -2.69 8.09 5.88
CA ILE A 12 -1.76 7.21 5.17
C ILE A 12 -2.52 5.94 4.80
N ARG A 13 -2.39 5.50 3.55
CA ARG A 13 -2.81 4.17 3.09
C ARG A 13 -1.74 3.58 2.19
N ILE A 14 -1.41 2.32 2.41
CA ILE A 14 -0.55 1.54 1.51
C ILE A 14 -1.40 0.41 0.93
N GLU A 15 -1.39 0.28 -0.39
CA GLU A 15 -2.29 -0.61 -1.11
C GLU A 15 -1.56 -1.31 -2.24
N ASP A 16 -1.84 -2.62 -2.35
CA ASP A 16 -1.32 -3.49 -3.39
C ASP A 16 -2.46 -4.36 -3.90
N ILE A 17 -2.51 -4.62 -5.20
CA ILE A 17 -3.39 -5.63 -5.78
C ILE A 17 -2.67 -6.98 -5.71
N VAL A 18 -3.33 -8.00 -5.20
CA VAL A 18 -2.76 -9.35 -5.06
C VAL A 18 -3.65 -10.40 -5.69
N VAL A 19 -3.04 -11.49 -6.16
CA VAL A 19 -3.74 -12.70 -6.62
C VAL A 19 -3.36 -13.88 -5.74
N VAL A 20 -4.35 -14.68 -5.35
CA VAL A 20 -4.14 -15.93 -4.61
C VAL A 20 -3.60 -17.00 -5.57
N THR A 21 -2.65 -17.80 -5.10
CA THR A 21 -1.98 -18.89 -5.82
C THR A 21 -1.97 -20.15 -4.95
N ALA A 22 -1.57 -21.29 -5.51
CA ALA A 22 -1.52 -22.55 -4.76
C ALA A 22 -0.59 -22.52 -3.53
N SER A 23 0.44 -21.66 -3.53
CA SER A 23 1.46 -21.58 -2.48
C SER A 23 1.42 -20.29 -1.66
N GLY A 24 0.41 -19.43 -1.85
CA GLY A 24 0.32 -18.13 -1.17
C GLY A 24 -0.30 -17.05 -2.05
N ALA A 25 0.20 -15.82 -1.96
CA ALA A 25 -0.27 -14.69 -2.77
C ALA A 25 0.87 -14.06 -3.59
N ARG A 26 0.54 -13.54 -4.77
CA ARG A 26 1.48 -12.79 -5.63
C ARG A 26 0.97 -11.36 -5.79
N THR A 27 1.85 -10.39 -5.55
CA THR A 27 1.56 -8.96 -5.79
C THR A 27 1.58 -8.64 -7.28
N LEU A 28 0.60 -7.84 -7.73
CA LEU A 28 0.44 -7.37 -9.11
C LEU A 28 0.87 -5.90 -9.29
N THR A 29 1.00 -5.16 -8.20
CA THR A 29 1.53 -3.80 -8.13
C THR A 29 3.01 -3.80 -7.73
N GLY A 30 3.77 -2.78 -8.17
CA GLY A 30 5.24 -2.77 -8.02
C GLY A 30 5.84 -1.45 -7.54
N PHE A 31 5.04 -0.46 -7.14
CA PHE A 31 5.57 0.79 -6.61
C PHE A 31 6.22 0.57 -5.24
N ASP A 32 7.27 1.34 -4.92
CA ASP A 32 7.91 1.26 -3.61
C ASP A 32 6.93 1.68 -2.51
N ARG A 33 6.89 0.92 -1.42
CA ARG A 33 5.98 1.15 -0.29
C ARG A 33 6.57 2.11 0.75
N ARG A 34 7.73 2.70 0.45
CA ARG A 34 8.35 3.75 1.24
C ARG A 34 7.69 5.09 0.96
N LEU A 35 7.83 6.01 1.91
CA LEU A 35 7.48 7.41 1.70
C LEU A 35 8.43 8.02 0.66
N VAL A 36 7.88 8.46 -0.47
CA VAL A 36 8.61 9.17 -1.52
C VAL A 36 8.22 10.63 -1.48
N VAL A 37 9.21 11.52 -1.35
CA VAL A 37 9.00 12.97 -1.38
C VAL A 37 9.26 13.45 -2.81
N LYS A 38 8.28 14.15 -3.40
CA LYS A 38 8.47 14.81 -4.69
C LYS A 38 9.32 16.07 -4.49
N ALA A 39 10.28 16.28 -5.38
CA ALA A 39 11.05 17.52 -5.47
C ALA A 39 10.18 18.69 -5.92
#